data_AF-A0A7K8YIV8-F1
#
_entry.id   AF-A0A7K8YIV8-F1
#
_cell.length_a   1.000
_cell.length_b   1.000
_cell.length_c   1.000
_cell.angle_alpha   90.00
_cell.angle_beta   90.00
_cell.angle_gamma   90.00
#
_symmetry.space_group_name_H-M   'P 1'
#
loop_
_entity.id
_entity.type
_entity.pdbx_description
1 polymer ?
#
loop_
_entity_poly.entity_id
_entity_poly.type
_entity_poly.pdbx_seq_one_letter_code
_entity_poly.pdbx_strand_id
1 'polypeptide(L)'
;TYFVGIITCTVLLNCVVMTVPKLPSSLNWTEGAFTGIYTTEILIKVVARGFVWNEFTFLRDPWNCLDLSIIIVMYITAFHSIGNVSALRTFRVLRTLKAISVIPGLKVIVNSLVESVKKLADVLILTVFCLSIFALIGLQLFMGNLKSKCVL
;
A
#
# COMPACT_ATOMS: atom_id res chain seq x y z
N THR A 1 3.47 25.33 -0.58
CA THR A 1 2.43 25.13 -1.62
C THR A 1 3.00 24.66 -2.94
N TYR A 2 3.95 25.38 -3.57
CA TYR A 2 4.55 24.97 -4.85
C TYR A 2 5.25 23.61 -4.83
N PHE A 3 6.06 23.32 -3.81
CA PHE A 3 6.75 22.03 -3.66
C PHE A 3 5.77 20.84 -3.59
N VAL A 4 4.69 20.97 -2.83
CA VAL A 4 3.65 19.93 -2.70
C VAL A 4 2.87 19.73 -4.01
N GLY A 5 2.61 20.82 -4.74
CA GLY A 5 1.97 20.77 -6.06
C GLY A 5 2.81 20.01 -7.09
N ILE A 6 4.12 20.25 -7.12
CA ILE A 6 5.06 19.54 -8.01
C ILE A 6 5.07 18.04 -7.67
N ILE A 7 5.14 17.67 -6.39
CA ILE A 7 5.14 16.25 -5.97
C ILE A 7 3.82 15.58 -6.35
N THR A 8 2.70 16.24 -6.12
CA THR A 8 1.37 15.69 -6.46
C THR A 8 1.26 15.48 -7.98
N CYS A 9 1.78 16.40 -8.78
CA CYS A 9 1.84 16.26 -10.24
C CYS A 9 2.76 15.10 -10.67
N THR A 10 3.93 14.94 -10.04
CA THR A 10 4.87 13.83 -10.30
C THR A 10 4.27 12.47 -9.97
N VAL A 11 3.54 12.35 -8.85
CA VAL A 11 2.82 11.11 -8.49
C VAL A 11 1.71 10.80 -9.48
N LEU A 12 0.93 11.81 -9.90
CA LEU A 12 -0.11 11.62 -10.90
C LEU A 12 0.45 11.20 -12.26
N LEU A 13 1.52 11.84 -12.73
CA LEU A 13 2.22 11.46 -13.96
C LEU A 13 2.76 10.03 -13.87
N ASN A 14 3.33 9.64 -12.73
CA ASN A 14 3.79 8.27 -12.51
C ASN A 14 2.64 7.25 -12.56
N CYS A 15 1.49 7.54 -11.94
CA CYS A 15 0.29 6.70 -12.03
C CYS A 15 -0.18 6.54 -13.49
N VAL A 16 -0.24 7.63 -14.26
CA VAL A 16 -0.63 7.59 -15.68
C VAL A 16 0.34 6.70 -16.48
N VAL A 17 1.64 6.88 -16.29
CA VAL A 17 2.70 6.08 -16.94
C VAL A 17 2.56 4.59 -16.59
N MET A 18 2.20 4.25 -15.36
CA MET A 18 2.01 2.87 -14.92
C MET A 18 0.74 2.20 -15.44
N THR A 19 -0.24 3.00 -15.89
CA THR A 19 -1.49 2.50 -16.47
C THR A 19 -1.28 2.05 -17.91
N VAL A 20 -0.22 2.53 -18.58
CA VAL A 20 0.12 2.15 -19.95
C VAL A 20 0.73 0.73 -19.97
N PRO A 21 0.06 -0.26 -20.59
CA PRO A 21 0.45 -1.67 -20.49
C PRO A 21 1.70 -2.04 -21.31
N LYS A 22 2.12 -1.19 -22.26
CA LYS A 22 3.34 -1.35 -23.06
C LYS A 22 4.17 -0.07 -23.00
N LEU A 23 5.18 -0.10 -22.14
CA LEU A 23 6.16 0.97 -22.08
C LEU A 23 7.26 0.73 -23.13
N PRO A 24 7.57 1.69 -23.99
CA PRO A 24 8.76 1.60 -24.85
C PRO A 24 10.02 1.54 -23.97
N SER A 25 11.01 0.75 -24.38
CA SER A 25 12.29 0.54 -23.66
C SER A 25 13.06 1.83 -23.33
N SER A 26 12.75 2.93 -24.02
CA SER A 26 13.26 4.28 -23.78
C SER A 26 12.81 4.89 -22.44
N LEU A 27 11.75 4.37 -21.81
CA LEU A 27 11.18 4.93 -20.58
C LEU A 27 11.67 4.24 -19.29
N ASN A 28 12.61 3.30 -19.40
CA ASN A 28 13.22 2.62 -18.25
C ASN A 28 13.98 3.60 -17.33
N TRP A 29 14.60 4.63 -17.90
CA TRP A 29 15.27 5.70 -17.15
C TRP A 29 14.29 6.53 -16.32
N THR A 30 13.06 6.69 -16.79
CA THR A 30 12.03 7.49 -16.12
C THR A 30 11.62 6.86 -14.79
N GLU A 31 11.56 5.53 -14.69
CA GLU A 31 11.29 4.83 -13.41
C GLU A 31 12.38 5.08 -12.36
N GLY A 32 13.65 5.14 -12.80
CA GLY A 32 14.79 5.50 -11.96
C GLY A 32 14.74 6.97 -11.51
N ALA A 33 14.41 7.88 -12.43
CA ALA A 33 14.27 9.30 -12.14
C ALA A 33 13.16 9.58 -11.11
N PHE A 34 11.99 8.93 -11.25
CA PHE A 34 10.91 9.03 -10.26
C PHE A 34 11.36 8.54 -8.88
N THR A 35 12.05 7.40 -8.81
CA THR A 35 12.58 6.86 -7.55
C THR A 35 13.59 7.80 -6.90
N GLY A 36 14.45 8.45 -7.70
CA GLY A 36 15.39 9.47 -7.23
C GLY A 36 14.68 10.69 -6.63
N ILE A 37 13.70 11.25 -7.34
CA ILE A 37 12.91 12.41 -6.88
C ILE A 37 12.21 12.10 -5.55
N TYR A 38 11.60 10.91 -5.42
CA TYR A 38 10.94 10.50 -4.18
C TYR A 38 11.90 10.27 -3.02
N THR A 39 13.10 9.75 -3.31
CA THR A 39 14.17 9.57 -2.30
C THR A 39 14.62 10.92 -1.77
N THR A 40 14.91 11.88 -2.65
CA THR A 40 15.33 13.23 -2.25
C THR A 40 14.24 13.97 -1.47
N GLU A 41 12.97 13.82 -1.86
CA GLU A 41 11.83 14.41 -1.14
C GLU A 41 11.76 13.94 0.33
N ILE A 42 11.89 12.64 0.56
CA ILE A 42 11.86 12.09 1.92
C ILE A 42 13.13 12.43 2.68
N LEU A 43 14.29 12.43 2.03
CA LEU A 43 15.53 12.89 2.65
C LEU A 43 15.39 14.33 3.16
N ILE A 44 14.79 15.22 2.37
CA ILE A 44 14.51 16.61 2.79
C ILE A 44 13.50 16.66 3.94
N LYS A 45 12.40 15.89 3.89
CA LYS A 45 11.41 15.84 4.99
C LYS A 45 12.01 15.29 6.28
N VAL A 46 12.87 14.29 6.17
CA VAL A 46 13.62 13.65 7.24
C VAL A 46 14.59 14.63 7.88
N VAL A 47 15.40 15.32 7.07
CA VAL A 47 16.39 16.28 7.56
C VAL A 47 15.69 17.51 8.17
N ALA A 48 14.61 17.99 7.56
CA ALA A 48 13.84 19.14 8.05
C ALA A 48 13.04 18.84 9.33
N ARG A 49 12.58 17.59 9.53
CA ARG A 49 11.90 17.17 10.77
C ARG A 49 12.86 16.60 11.83
N GLY A 50 14.14 16.42 11.50
CA GLY A 50 15.17 15.87 12.36
C GLY A 50 15.28 14.34 12.26
N PHE A 51 16.46 13.83 11.92
CA PHE A 51 16.69 12.39 11.75
C PHE A 51 17.29 11.70 12.98
N VAL A 52 18.18 12.34 13.76
CA VAL A 52 19.01 11.61 14.76
C VAL A 52 19.33 12.36 16.07
N TRP A 53 19.23 13.70 16.15
CA TRP A 53 19.67 14.43 17.37
C TRP A 53 18.57 15.01 18.26
N ASN A 54 17.31 14.72 17.97
CA ASN A 54 16.23 15.02 18.89
C ASN A 54 15.33 13.80 19.06
N GLU A 55 15.04 13.49 20.31
CA GLU A 55 14.33 12.33 20.84
C GLU A 55 12.83 12.27 20.46
N PHE A 56 12.41 13.01 19.42
CA PHE A 56 11.00 13.22 19.11
C PHE A 56 10.63 12.88 17.65
N THR A 57 10.07 11.67 17.49
CA THR A 57 8.74 11.48 16.88
C THR A 57 8.60 11.38 15.34
N PHE A 58 9.64 11.07 14.54
CA PHE A 58 9.41 10.76 13.12
C PHE A 58 8.63 9.43 12.90
N LEU A 59 8.77 8.47 13.83
CA LEU A 59 8.14 7.15 13.79
C LEU A 59 6.73 7.07 14.41
N ARG A 60 6.28 8.09 15.14
CA ARG A 60 4.94 8.07 15.78
C ARG A 60 3.82 8.43 14.81
N ASP A 61 4.15 9.16 13.73
CA ASP A 61 3.22 9.43 12.65
C ASP A 61 3.14 8.20 11.70
N PRO A 62 2.02 7.46 11.68
CA PRO A 62 1.89 6.24 10.87
C PRO A 62 2.05 6.52 9.37
N TRP A 63 1.65 7.72 8.93
CA TRP A 63 1.78 8.19 7.55
C TRP A 63 3.23 8.34 7.08
N ASN A 64 4.11 8.66 8.01
CA ASN A 64 5.51 8.94 7.75
C ASN A 64 6.33 7.64 7.78
N CYS A 65 5.92 6.70 8.65
CA CYS A 65 6.37 5.31 8.63
C CYS A 65 5.98 4.59 7.32
N LEU A 66 4.77 4.84 6.80
CA LEU A 66 4.33 4.35 5.49
C LEU A 66 5.22 4.86 4.35
N ASP A 67 5.61 6.14 4.37
CA ASP A 67 6.48 6.70 3.31
C ASP A 67 7.88 6.06 3.34
N LEU A 68 8.44 5.84 4.54
CA LEU A 68 9.71 5.13 4.71
C LEU A 68 9.64 3.68 4.21
N SER A 69 8.58 2.95 4.54
CA SER A 69 8.44 1.55 4.10
C SER A 69 8.34 1.43 2.57
N ILE A 70 7.64 2.36 1.91
CA ILE A 70 7.54 2.41 0.44
C ILE A 70 8.92 2.63 -0.20
N ILE A 71 9.77 3.53 0.35
CA ILE A 71 11.12 3.78 -0.18
C ILE A 71 12.04 2.57 0.02
N ILE A 72 11.99 1.93 1.19
CA ILE A 72 12.79 0.74 1.47
C ILE A 72 12.43 -0.38 0.47
N VAL A 73 11.14 -0.61 0.24
CA VAL A 73 10.65 -1.61 -0.72
C VAL A 73 11.04 -1.27 -2.16
N MET A 74 10.98 0.02 -2.53
CA MET A 74 11.48 0.52 -3.83
C MET A 74 12.96 0.21 -4.04
N TYR A 75 13.78 0.47 -3.03
CA TYR A 75 15.22 0.25 -3.10
C TYR A 75 15.54 -1.25 -3.15
N ILE A 76 14.91 -2.07 -2.32
CA ILE A 76 15.07 -3.53 -2.35
C ILE A 76 14.70 -4.09 -3.73
N THR A 77 13.63 -3.58 -4.36
CA THR A 77 13.22 -4.01 -5.71
C THR A 77 14.21 -3.58 -6.79
N ALA A 78 14.87 -2.43 -6.62
CA ALA A 78 15.88 -1.94 -7.55
C ALA A 78 17.21 -2.73 -7.44
N PHE A 79 17.60 -3.13 -6.23
CA PHE A 79 18.85 -3.88 -5.98
C PHE A 79 18.70 -5.38 -6.18
N HIS A 80 17.54 -5.93 -5.83
CA HIS A 80 17.21 -7.34 -6.00
C HIS A 80 16.12 -7.44 -7.07
N SER A 81 16.54 -7.63 -8.33
CA SER A 81 15.63 -7.97 -9.42
C SER A 81 15.09 -9.38 -9.20
N ILE A 82 14.12 -9.52 -8.28
CA ILE A 82 13.40 -10.77 -8.06
C ILE A 82 12.69 -11.09 -9.37
N GLY A 83 13.06 -12.21 -10.01
CA GLY A 83 12.47 -12.68 -11.28
C GLY A 83 10.95 -12.98 -11.23
N ASN A 84 10.26 -12.66 -10.13
CA ASN A 84 8.81 -12.75 -10.01
C ASN A 84 8.13 -11.50 -10.58
N VAL A 85 7.77 -11.60 -11.86
CA VAL A 85 6.98 -10.61 -12.61
C VAL A 85 5.67 -10.22 -11.90
N SER A 86 5.11 -11.12 -11.08
CA SER A 86 3.90 -10.84 -10.29
C SER A 86 4.14 -9.90 -9.10
N ALA A 87 5.25 -10.09 -8.37
CA ALA A 87 5.59 -9.24 -7.22
C ALA A 87 5.92 -7.80 -7.65
N LEU A 88 6.59 -7.65 -8.79
CA LEU A 88 6.88 -6.35 -9.42
C LEU A 88 5.60 -5.53 -9.72
N ARG A 89 4.48 -6.19 -10.01
CA ARG A 89 3.19 -5.52 -10.24
C ARG A 89 2.56 -5.01 -8.93
N THR A 90 2.70 -5.74 -7.83
CA THR A 90 2.21 -5.31 -6.52
C THR A 90 3.03 -4.15 -5.97
N PHE A 91 4.36 -4.19 -6.10
CA PHE A 91 5.26 -3.10 -5.66
C PHE A 91 5.02 -1.78 -6.38
N ARG A 92 4.55 -1.85 -7.63
CA ARG A 92 4.09 -0.71 -8.41
C ARG A 92 2.91 0.01 -7.75
N VAL A 93 1.92 -0.72 -7.22
CA VAL A 93 0.77 -0.13 -6.53
C VAL A 93 1.19 0.62 -5.26
N LEU A 94 2.25 0.18 -4.56
CA LEU A 94 2.76 0.89 -3.38
C LEU A 94 3.21 2.33 -3.69
N ARG A 95 3.67 2.63 -4.91
CA ARG A 95 4.00 4.01 -5.32
C ARG A 95 2.76 4.90 -5.36
N THR A 96 1.61 4.37 -5.80
CA THR A 96 0.37 5.15 -5.89
C THR A 96 -0.24 5.42 -4.51
N LEU A 97 0.00 4.54 -3.53
CA LEU A 97 -0.32 4.79 -2.12
C LEU A 97 0.38 6.03 -1.54
N LYS A 98 1.54 6.43 -2.07
CA LYS A 98 2.21 7.69 -1.66
C LYS A 98 1.35 8.93 -1.92
N ALA A 99 0.42 8.90 -2.88
CA ALA A 99 -0.54 10.00 -3.09
C ALA A 99 -1.36 10.30 -1.81
N ILE A 100 -1.65 9.27 -1.01
CA ILE A 100 -2.38 9.35 0.24
C ILE A 100 -1.55 10.06 1.32
N SER A 101 -0.22 9.86 1.35
CA SER A 101 0.66 10.54 2.31
C SER A 101 0.94 12.00 1.93
N VAL A 102 0.79 12.37 0.65
CA VAL A 102 1.06 13.72 0.14
C VAL A 102 -0.17 14.63 0.20
N ILE A 103 -1.37 14.11 -0.08
CA ILE A 103 -2.61 14.90 -0.11
C ILE A 103 -3.22 14.94 1.31
N PRO A 104 -3.23 16.10 2.00
CA PRO A 104 -3.72 16.19 3.38
C PRO A 104 -5.20 15.81 3.50
N GLY A 105 -6.03 16.11 2.49
CA GLY A 105 -7.45 15.71 2.48
C GLY A 105 -7.66 14.19 2.47
N LEU A 106 -6.77 13.44 1.81
CA LEU A 106 -6.89 11.99 1.70
C LEU A 106 -6.52 11.28 3.01
N LYS A 107 -5.59 11.85 3.80
CA LYS A 107 -5.26 11.37 5.15
C LYS A 107 -6.46 11.43 6.09
N VAL A 108 -7.23 12.51 6.04
CA VAL A 108 -8.41 12.68 6.89
C VAL A 108 -9.43 11.58 6.58
N ILE A 109 -9.70 11.32 5.31
CA ILE A 109 -10.63 10.28 4.87
C ILE A 109 -10.20 8.89 5.38
N VAL A 110 -8.92 8.53 5.22
CA VAL A 110 -8.43 7.22 5.68
C VAL A 110 -8.46 7.11 7.20
N ASN A 111 -8.08 8.16 7.92
CA ASN A 111 -8.17 8.16 9.38
C ASN A 111 -9.62 7.97 9.85
N SER A 112 -10.58 8.66 9.23
CA SER A 112 -12.01 8.48 9.52
C SER A 112 -12.48 7.06 9.20
N LEU A 113 -12.04 6.49 8.08
CA LEU A 113 -12.38 5.10 7.72
C LEU A 113 -11.85 4.11 8.75
N VAL A 114 -10.59 4.24 9.16
CA VAL A 114 -9.97 3.38 10.19
C VAL A 114 -10.72 3.50 11.51
N GLU A 115 -11.18 4.70 11.87
CA GLU A 115 -11.99 4.90 13.06
C GLU A 115 -13.38 4.24 12.94
N SER A 116 -14.02 4.30 11.77
CA SER A 116 -15.27 3.57 11.51
C SER A 116 -15.09 2.06 11.63
N VAL A 117 -13.99 1.50 11.11
CA VAL A 117 -13.70 0.06 11.22
C VAL A 117 -13.51 -0.37 12.67
N LYS A 118 -12.85 0.46 13.50
CA LYS A 118 -12.71 0.17 14.94
C LYS A 118 -14.07 0.05 15.65
N LYS A 119 -15.04 0.88 15.29
CA LYS A 119 -16.42 0.79 15.83
C LYS A 119 -17.18 -0.44 15.34
N LEU A 120 -16.87 -0.91 14.13
CA LEU A 120 -17.45 -2.13 13.57
C LEU A 120 -16.76 -3.41 14.07
N ALA A 121 -15.62 -3.32 14.76
CA ALA A 121 -14.84 -4.47 15.21
C ALA A 121 -15.65 -5.40 16.13
N ASP A 122 -16.43 -4.87 17.06
CA ASP A 122 -17.30 -5.66 17.94
C ASP A 122 -18.34 -6.47 17.14
N VAL A 123 -18.96 -5.84 16.15
CA VAL A 123 -19.95 -6.50 15.27
C VAL A 123 -19.28 -7.57 14.41
N LEU A 124 -18.06 -7.31 13.91
CA LEU A 124 -17.28 -8.26 13.15
C LEU A 124 -16.92 -9.50 13.98
N ILE A 125 -16.52 -9.32 15.25
CA ILE A 125 -16.22 -10.43 16.16
C ILE A 125 -17.46 -11.30 16.38
N LEU A 126 -18.61 -10.68 16.67
CA LEU A 126 -19.88 -11.40 16.80
C LEU A 126 -20.25 -12.17 15.53
N THR A 127 -20.06 -11.53 14.36
CA THR A 127 -20.37 -12.12 13.06
C THR A 127 -19.47 -13.33 12.78
N VAL A 128 -18.17 -13.21 13.01
CA VAL A 128 -17.20 -14.31 12.83
C VAL A 128 -17.52 -15.47 13.77
N PHE A 129 -17.85 -15.18 15.03
CA PHE A 129 -18.24 -16.21 16.00
C PHE A 129 -19.51 -16.96 15.55
N CYS A 130 -20.54 -16.22 15.15
CA CYS A 130 -21.80 -16.78 14.66
C CYS A 130 -21.60 -17.65 13.41
N LEU A 131 -20.85 -17.14 12.42
CA LEU A 131 -20.52 -17.88 11.21
C LEU A 131 -19.71 -19.15 11.52
N SER A 132 -18.83 -19.11 12.52
CA SER A 132 -18.03 -20.27 12.93
C SER A 132 -18.90 -21.40 13.49
N ILE A 133 -19.91 -21.08 14.31
CA ILE A 133 -20.85 -22.08 14.84
C ILE A 133 -21.66 -22.71 13.70
N PHE A 134 -22.24 -21.90 12.82
CA PHE A 134 -22.98 -22.40 11.67
C PHE A 134 -22.10 -23.21 10.72
N ALA A 135 -20.84 -22.82 10.52
CA ALA A 135 -19.88 -23.56 9.72
C ALA A 135 -19.58 -24.94 10.31
N LEU A 136 -19.43 -25.07 11.63
CA LEU A 136 -19.21 -26.38 12.29
C LEU A 136 -20.42 -27.30 12.15
N ILE A 137 -21.63 -26.77 12.36
CA ILE A 137 -22.88 -27.53 12.20
C ILE A 137 -23.03 -27.96 10.73
N GLY A 138 -22.82 -27.03 9.79
CA GLY A 138 -22.89 -27.31 8.36
C GLY A 138 -21.85 -28.33 7.90
N LEU A 139 -20.63 -28.25 8.44
CA LEU A 139 -19.59 -29.23 8.14
C LEU A 139 -19.99 -30.63 8.61
N GLN A 140 -20.52 -30.78 9.82
CA GLN A 140 -20.96 -32.10 10.31
C GLN A 140 -22.16 -32.66 9.52
N LEU A 141 -23.11 -31.80 9.11
CA LEU A 141 -24.29 -32.23 8.36
C LEU A 141 -24.00 -32.57 6.90
N PHE A 142 -23.08 -31.84 6.25
CA PHE A 142 -22.83 -31.96 4.82
C PHE A 142 -21.45 -32.57 4.48
N MET A 143 -20.76 -33.16 5.46
CA MET A 143 -19.47 -33.81 5.24
C MET A 143 -19.60 -34.91 4.19
N GLY A 144 -18.90 -34.78 3.06
CA GLY A 144 -18.86 -35.78 2.00
C GLY A 144 -20.11 -35.85 1.11
N ASN A 145 -21.24 -35.25 1.50
CA ASN A 145 -22.51 -35.37 0.77
C ASN A 145 -22.49 -34.66 -0.60
N LEU A 146 -21.64 -33.63 -0.75
CA LEU A 146 -21.45 -32.88 -2.01
C LEU A 146 -20.58 -33.62 -3.06
N LYS A 147 -19.92 -34.73 -2.67
CA LYS A 147 -19.08 -35.53 -3.58
C LYS A 147 -19.89 -36.57 -4.35
N SER A 148 -21.16 -36.80 -3.98
CA SER A 148 -22.05 -37.75 -4.66
C SER A 148 -22.25 -37.32 -6.12
N LYS A 149 -21.84 -38.20 -7.04
CA LYS A 149 -22.00 -38.06 -8.49
C LYS A 149 -22.66 -39.35 -8.98
N CYS A 150 -23.71 -39.24 -9.80
CA CYS A 150 -24.21 -40.39 -10.53
C CYS A 150 -23.22 -40.69 -11.66
N VAL A 151 -22.57 -41.85 -11.58
CA VAL A 151 -21.65 -42.34 -12.61
C VAL A 151 -22.42 -43.39 -13.43
N LEU A 152 -22.42 -43.24 -14.77
CA LEU A 152 -23.09 -44.14 -15.71
C LEU A 152 -22.27 -45.42 -15.92
#